data_AF-G4SYE1-F1
#
_entry.id   AF-G4SYE1-F1
#
_cell.length_a   1.000
_cell.length_b   1.000
_cell.length_c   1.000
_cell.angle_alpha   90.00
_cell.angle_beta   90.00
_cell.angle_gamma   90.00
#
_symmetry.space_group_name_H-M   'P 1'
#
loop_
_entity.id
_entity.type
_entity.pdbx_description
1 polymer ?
#
loop_
_entity_poly.entity_id
_entity_poly.type
_entity_poly.pdbx_seq_one_letter_code
_entity_poly.pdbx_strand_id
1 'polypeptide(L)'
;MQKWQSTDLDAYRQIGDPDVDRLVAKVLSDQQGESSGRFAYNALLLLADKLIEVPELSIIEDSRLSRQLKSMPKPLADYYDPMEVPDWVDSAKLAMGAKLWQENTLITLITLYAASLPACYLMKNGIPALYQTEKLREKKYIFQRIYETGLMLAATMDQGGIKIVEDAEFEDDRLLLEVLQKLDSEGQWQRQGRCCCRTAGNSKTPIDPALIRAEIEKLRGKPKRYLWGKGYIAAKKVRFLHASMRFMLTQPGACRAWGNKENPQSLAETMSHRKSPWDTERYGVPVNQEDLAYTLLTFGLVIPRGLETWGLPLSLEQKEAFLHLWRLIGYIMGVDQTLLTDKWDEALALYETIQQRQAGPSDEGVVLTDALMGFLGDYMPHLPGLAHRLSAAMIINQLGMEHASFILDETLIKETRKFWRWPIYKVAAKSFRGYLIMREKVFKRFKYLGGLTVNRMHEASELLIDSWQDGYSRKPFFVPADASTWVRAPGIDEDFLSLLRQWRRKLFANIGIGLLFLIIAMFGLMASVPIGLVSGWAAFKATLIVAVSSWGISLAWMQFRLPVVFKMRPDNEDFFSAYR
;
A
#
# COMPACT_ATOMS: atom_id res chain seq x y z
N MET A 1 24.17 -2.55 -14.31
CA MET A 1 24.43 -1.10 -14.52
C MET A 1 24.23 -0.65 -15.96
N GLN A 2 24.78 -1.31 -16.98
CA GLN A 2 24.67 -0.86 -18.39
C GLN A 2 23.24 -0.70 -18.93
N LYS A 3 22.28 -1.56 -18.55
CA LYS A 3 20.89 -1.54 -19.06
C LYS A 3 20.20 -0.17 -18.94
N TRP A 4 20.36 0.50 -17.80
CA TRP A 4 19.64 1.75 -17.53
C TRP A 4 20.39 2.99 -18.03
N GLN A 5 21.70 2.90 -18.24
CA GLN A 5 22.49 4.00 -18.80
C GLN A 5 22.16 4.29 -20.27
N SER A 6 21.68 3.29 -21.01
CA SER A 6 21.22 3.43 -22.40
C SER A 6 19.71 3.66 -22.53
N THR A 7 18.96 3.65 -21.43
CA THR A 7 17.51 3.87 -21.46
C THR A 7 17.23 5.37 -21.47
N ASP A 8 16.43 5.83 -22.43
CA ASP A 8 15.99 7.23 -22.49
C ASP A 8 14.90 7.49 -21.44
N LEU A 9 15.33 7.82 -20.22
CA LEU A 9 14.43 8.17 -19.12
C LEU A 9 13.72 9.51 -19.35
N ASP A 10 14.33 10.44 -20.11
CA ASP A 10 13.70 11.73 -20.43
C ASP A 10 12.44 11.55 -21.28
N ALA A 11 12.43 10.57 -22.20
CA ALA A 11 11.22 10.18 -22.92
C ALA A 11 10.11 9.69 -21.97
N TYR A 12 10.45 8.90 -20.94
CA TYR A 12 9.46 8.42 -19.97
C TYR A 12 8.85 9.53 -19.11
N ARG A 13 9.51 10.69 -18.98
CA ARG A 13 8.90 11.87 -18.35
C ARG A 13 7.74 12.46 -19.13
N GLN A 14 7.67 12.18 -20.43
CA GLN A 14 6.63 12.70 -21.34
C GLN A 14 5.46 11.72 -21.52
N ILE A 15 5.49 10.58 -20.83
CA ILE A 15 4.48 9.52 -20.98
C ILE A 15 3.67 9.41 -19.69
N GLY A 16 2.35 9.58 -19.79
CA GLY A 16 1.38 9.31 -18.74
C GLY A 16 0.86 7.86 -18.78
N ASP A 17 -0.45 7.68 -18.88
CA ASP A 17 -1.11 6.39 -19.07
C ASP A 17 -2.19 6.55 -20.14
N PRO A 18 -1.84 6.41 -21.43
CA PRO A 18 -2.72 6.76 -22.54
C PRO A 18 -4.08 6.03 -22.53
N ASP A 19 -4.14 4.84 -21.96
CA ASP A 19 -5.38 4.04 -21.90
C ASP A 19 -6.34 4.62 -20.88
N VAL A 20 -5.86 4.90 -19.67
CA VAL A 20 -6.70 5.44 -18.59
C VAL A 20 -6.92 6.95 -18.76
N ASP A 21 -5.96 7.68 -19.33
CA ASP A 21 -6.11 9.11 -19.64
C ASP A 21 -7.27 9.36 -20.61
N ARG A 22 -7.43 8.52 -21.63
CA ARG A 22 -8.57 8.61 -22.56
C ARG A 22 -9.90 8.31 -21.87
N LEU A 23 -9.93 7.35 -20.95
CA LEU A 23 -11.13 7.03 -20.18
C LEU A 23 -11.52 8.20 -19.26
N VAL A 24 -10.56 8.74 -18.51
CA VAL A 24 -10.75 9.90 -17.64
C VAL A 24 -11.19 11.13 -18.43
N ALA A 25 -10.57 11.42 -19.57
CA ALA A 25 -10.96 12.55 -20.41
C ALA A 25 -12.43 12.45 -20.85
N LYS A 26 -12.91 11.25 -21.22
CA LYS A 26 -14.33 11.03 -21.53
C LYS A 26 -15.26 11.23 -20.33
N VAL A 27 -14.80 10.90 -19.13
CA VAL A 27 -15.59 11.07 -17.90
C VAL A 27 -15.63 12.53 -17.46
N LEU A 28 -14.49 13.22 -17.45
CA LEU A 28 -14.36 14.55 -16.86
C LEU A 28 -14.59 15.71 -17.84
N SER A 29 -14.55 15.48 -19.16
CA SER A 29 -14.83 16.55 -20.14
C SER A 29 -16.33 16.84 -20.26
N ASP A 30 -16.68 18.12 -20.23
CA ASP A 30 -18.07 18.61 -20.23
C ASP A 30 -18.60 18.92 -21.65
N GLN A 31 -18.02 18.33 -22.70
CA GLN A 31 -18.13 18.87 -24.06
C GLN A 31 -19.43 18.59 -24.83
N GLN A 32 -20.45 17.91 -24.28
CA GLN A 32 -21.65 17.55 -25.08
C GLN A 32 -23.00 17.59 -24.36
N GLY A 33 -23.19 18.31 -23.26
CA GLY A 33 -24.53 18.50 -22.65
C GLY A 33 -25.22 17.25 -22.08
N GLU A 34 -24.70 16.05 -22.35
CA GLU A 34 -25.04 14.76 -21.76
C GLU A 34 -23.99 14.37 -20.71
N SER A 35 -23.72 15.23 -19.73
CA SER A 35 -22.71 14.90 -18.72
C SER A 35 -23.28 13.91 -17.70
N SER A 36 -22.87 12.65 -17.85
CA SER A 36 -22.74 11.75 -16.67
C SER A 36 -21.60 12.23 -15.73
N GLY A 37 -20.86 13.27 -16.13
CA GLY A 37 -19.39 13.38 -16.00
C GLY A 37 -18.78 13.42 -14.60
N ARG A 38 -19.42 14.03 -13.61
CA ARG A 38 -18.91 14.04 -12.21
C ARG A 38 -19.57 12.98 -11.34
N PHE A 39 -20.83 12.68 -11.61
CA PHE A 39 -21.58 11.65 -10.89
C PHE A 39 -21.03 10.26 -11.18
N ALA A 40 -20.76 9.94 -12.45
CA ALA A 40 -20.16 8.68 -12.85
C ALA A 40 -18.75 8.51 -12.27
N TYR A 41 -17.94 9.57 -12.26
CA TYR A 41 -16.62 9.60 -11.62
C TYR A 41 -16.69 9.24 -10.14
N ASN A 42 -17.53 9.94 -9.37
CA ASN A 42 -17.67 9.68 -7.94
C ASN A 42 -18.28 8.31 -7.67
N ALA A 43 -19.28 7.92 -8.45
CA ALA A 43 -19.92 6.62 -8.31
C ALA A 43 -18.90 5.50 -8.53
N LEU A 44 -17.99 5.64 -9.52
CA LEU A 44 -16.91 4.68 -9.75
C LEU A 44 -15.94 4.60 -8.57
N LEU A 45 -15.51 5.73 -8.01
CA LEU A 45 -14.61 5.75 -6.84
C LEU A 45 -15.27 5.19 -5.58
N LEU A 46 -16.56 5.49 -5.36
CA LEU A 46 -17.36 4.97 -4.25
C LEU A 46 -17.59 3.46 -4.39
N LEU A 47 -17.84 2.97 -5.59
CA LEU A 47 -17.92 1.55 -5.87
C LEU A 47 -16.59 0.87 -5.63
N ALA A 48 -15.47 1.46 -6.04
CA ALA A 48 -14.14 0.95 -5.75
C ALA A 48 -13.89 0.83 -4.23
N ASP A 49 -14.30 1.83 -3.44
CA ASP A 49 -14.22 1.76 -1.98
C ASP A 49 -15.01 0.58 -1.40
N LYS A 50 -16.21 0.32 -1.93
CA LYS A 50 -17.03 -0.83 -1.51
C LYS A 50 -16.48 -2.16 -1.98
N LEU A 51 -15.89 -2.19 -3.18
CA LEU A 51 -15.22 -3.35 -3.73
C LEU A 51 -13.92 -3.69 -2.99
N ILE A 52 -13.19 -2.70 -2.45
CA ILE A 52 -12.02 -2.97 -1.61
C ILE A 52 -12.44 -3.63 -0.29
N GLU A 53 -13.59 -3.24 0.26
CA GLU A 53 -14.16 -3.85 1.47
C GLU A 53 -14.63 -5.29 1.21
N VAL A 54 -15.39 -5.51 0.13
CA VAL A 54 -15.91 -6.83 -0.24
C VAL A 54 -15.83 -7.05 -1.76
N PRO A 55 -14.66 -7.49 -2.29
CA PRO A 55 -14.45 -7.70 -3.73
C PRO A 55 -15.45 -8.65 -4.38
N GLU A 56 -15.88 -9.67 -3.61
CA GLU A 56 -16.74 -10.76 -4.06
C GLU A 56 -18.13 -10.27 -4.53
N LEU A 57 -18.59 -9.10 -4.08
CA LEU A 57 -19.88 -8.53 -4.48
C LEU A 57 -19.98 -8.18 -5.98
N SER A 58 -18.86 -7.95 -6.66
CA SER A 58 -18.85 -7.71 -8.11
C SER A 58 -19.29 -8.94 -8.90
N ILE A 59 -18.91 -10.13 -8.43
CA ILE A 59 -19.09 -11.42 -9.10
C ILE A 59 -20.53 -11.94 -8.93
N ILE A 60 -21.18 -11.59 -7.81
CA ILE A 60 -22.55 -12.00 -7.50
C ILE A 60 -23.53 -11.18 -8.36
N GLU A 61 -24.14 -11.82 -9.38
CA GLU A 61 -24.94 -11.15 -10.41
C GLU A 61 -26.13 -10.33 -9.90
N ASP A 62 -26.79 -10.80 -8.83
CA ASP A 62 -27.99 -10.19 -8.25
C ASP A 62 -27.67 -9.17 -7.14
N SER A 63 -26.38 -9.03 -6.79
CA SER A 63 -25.95 -8.06 -5.79
C SER A 63 -26.30 -6.63 -6.24
N ARG A 64 -26.62 -5.76 -5.27
CA ARG A 64 -26.88 -4.34 -5.56
C ARG A 64 -25.67 -3.67 -6.21
N LEU A 65 -24.47 -4.09 -5.81
CA LEU A 65 -23.21 -3.55 -6.31
C LEU A 65 -22.95 -3.95 -7.76
N SER A 66 -23.14 -5.24 -8.11
CA SER A 66 -22.97 -5.73 -9.49
C SER A 66 -23.99 -5.08 -10.44
N ARG A 67 -25.25 -4.93 -10.01
CA ARG A 67 -26.26 -4.18 -10.77
C ARG A 67 -25.90 -2.71 -10.99
N GLN A 68 -25.34 -2.06 -9.97
CA GLN A 68 -24.91 -0.67 -10.08
C GLN A 68 -23.71 -0.52 -11.04
N LEU A 69 -22.72 -1.42 -10.99
CA LEU A 69 -21.61 -1.45 -11.95
C LEU A 69 -22.13 -1.65 -13.39
N LYS A 70 -23.01 -2.62 -13.61
CA LYS A 70 -23.62 -2.92 -14.92
C LYS A 70 -24.46 -1.76 -15.48
N SER A 71 -24.94 -0.84 -14.64
CA SER A 71 -25.69 0.35 -15.07
C SER A 71 -24.80 1.49 -15.57
N MET A 72 -23.48 1.44 -15.33
CA MET A 72 -22.53 2.45 -15.78
C MET A 72 -22.18 2.27 -17.27
N PRO A 73 -21.65 3.32 -17.94
CA PRO A 73 -21.04 3.16 -19.25
C PRO A 73 -20.03 2.01 -19.26
N LYS A 74 -20.11 1.14 -20.28
CA LYS A 74 -19.32 -0.09 -20.37
C LYS A 74 -17.81 0.08 -20.06
N PRO A 75 -17.10 1.09 -20.60
CA PRO A 75 -15.68 1.30 -20.27
C PRO A 75 -15.39 1.57 -18.78
N LEU A 76 -16.36 2.07 -18.02
CA LEU A 76 -16.25 2.29 -16.58
C LEU A 76 -16.65 1.07 -15.78
N ALA A 77 -17.69 0.36 -16.22
CA ALA A 77 -18.11 -0.91 -15.62
C ALA A 77 -16.96 -1.93 -15.67
N ASP A 78 -16.34 -2.08 -16.84
CA ASP A 78 -15.30 -3.07 -17.12
C ASP A 78 -13.94 -2.67 -16.50
N TYR A 79 -13.78 -1.44 -16.00
CA TYR A 79 -12.47 -0.94 -15.55
C TYR A 79 -11.89 -1.74 -14.38
N TYR A 80 -12.76 -2.25 -13.50
CA TYR A 80 -12.37 -3.07 -12.35
C TYR A 80 -12.47 -4.57 -12.61
N ASP A 81 -12.75 -5.01 -13.84
CA ASP A 81 -12.83 -6.44 -14.14
C ASP A 81 -11.50 -7.15 -13.87
N PRO A 82 -11.52 -8.45 -13.54
CA PRO A 82 -10.30 -9.25 -13.37
C PRO A 82 -9.42 -9.20 -14.61
N MET A 83 -8.11 -9.12 -14.40
CA MET A 83 -7.09 -9.06 -15.44
C MET A 83 -6.39 -10.40 -15.59
N GLU A 84 -6.06 -10.85 -16.80
CA GLU A 84 -5.26 -12.07 -16.97
C GLU A 84 -3.87 -11.91 -16.33
N VAL A 85 -3.42 -12.96 -15.64
CA VAL A 85 -2.14 -12.98 -14.91
C VAL A 85 -1.00 -13.10 -15.91
N PRO A 86 -0.02 -12.18 -15.92
CA PRO A 86 1.16 -12.33 -16.76
C PRO A 86 1.96 -13.60 -16.42
N ASP A 87 2.58 -14.22 -17.43
CA ASP A 87 3.34 -15.48 -17.28
C ASP A 87 4.48 -15.40 -16.25
N TRP A 88 5.05 -14.22 -16.07
CA TRP A 88 6.15 -13.99 -15.12
C TRP A 88 5.69 -13.97 -13.66
N VAL A 89 4.38 -13.94 -13.38
CA VAL A 89 3.85 -13.84 -12.01
C VAL A 89 3.98 -15.16 -11.25
N ASP A 90 4.90 -15.15 -10.29
CA ASP A 90 5.12 -16.22 -9.32
C ASP A 90 4.28 -16.03 -8.03
N SER A 91 3.34 -16.95 -7.79
CA SER A 91 2.48 -16.96 -6.59
C SER A 91 3.23 -17.20 -5.29
N ALA A 92 4.32 -17.96 -5.30
CA ALA A 92 5.12 -18.22 -4.12
C ALA A 92 5.87 -16.96 -3.68
N LYS A 93 6.41 -16.19 -4.63
CA LYS A 93 6.99 -14.87 -4.36
C LYS A 93 5.96 -13.88 -3.80
N LEU A 94 4.74 -13.85 -4.33
CA LEU A 94 3.65 -13.01 -3.77
C LEU A 94 3.34 -13.38 -2.32
N ALA A 95 3.19 -14.68 -2.03
CA ALA A 95 2.93 -15.16 -0.67
C ALA A 95 4.10 -14.84 0.29
N MET A 96 5.34 -14.96 -0.18
CA MET A 96 6.52 -14.61 0.62
C MET A 96 6.61 -13.10 0.88
N GLY A 97 6.33 -12.25 -0.11
CA GLY A 97 6.27 -10.80 0.07
C GLY A 97 5.21 -10.38 1.08
N ALA A 98 4.01 -10.96 0.99
CA ALA A 98 2.92 -10.70 1.94
C ALA A 98 3.24 -11.21 3.36
N LYS A 99 3.90 -12.36 3.47
CA LYS A 99 4.40 -12.86 4.76
C LYS A 99 5.45 -11.93 5.36
N LEU A 100 6.37 -11.39 4.55
CA LEU A 100 7.38 -10.45 5.02
C LEU A 100 6.73 -9.18 5.58
N TRP A 101 5.69 -8.67 4.92
CA TRP A 101 4.87 -7.57 5.45
C TRP A 101 4.24 -7.93 6.78
N GLN A 102 3.48 -9.02 6.88
CA GLN A 102 2.77 -9.43 8.09
C GLN A 102 3.71 -9.59 9.29
N GLU A 103 4.90 -10.16 9.08
CA GLU A 103 5.90 -10.36 10.13
C GLU A 103 6.55 -9.04 10.62
N ASN A 104 6.44 -7.96 9.84
CA ASN A 104 7.20 -6.74 10.04
C ASN A 104 6.37 -5.46 9.91
N THR A 105 5.04 -5.53 9.92
CA THR A 105 4.15 -4.42 9.55
C THR A 105 4.52 -3.14 10.31
N LEU A 106 4.63 -3.19 11.64
CA LEU A 106 4.94 -2.00 12.43
C LEU A 106 6.28 -1.35 12.05
N ILE A 107 7.35 -2.13 11.88
CA ILE A 107 8.67 -1.59 11.53
C ILE A 107 8.64 -1.09 10.09
N THR A 108 7.91 -1.78 9.21
CA THR A 108 7.71 -1.38 7.83
C THR A 108 7.01 -0.02 7.74
N LEU A 109 6.01 0.26 8.59
CA LEU A 109 5.36 1.56 8.67
C LEU A 109 6.33 2.66 9.14
N ILE A 110 7.21 2.36 10.09
CA ILE A 110 8.25 3.31 10.54
C ILE A 110 9.26 3.53 9.40
N THR A 111 9.64 2.49 8.65
CA THR A 111 10.53 2.61 7.48
C THR A 111 9.87 3.38 6.34
N LEU A 112 8.58 3.17 6.10
CA LEU A 112 7.78 3.94 5.15
C LEU A 112 7.85 5.43 5.49
N TYR A 113 7.60 5.76 6.76
CA TYR A 113 7.67 7.12 7.29
C TYR A 113 9.07 7.74 7.21
N ALA A 114 10.11 6.98 7.54
CA ALA A 114 11.48 7.50 7.65
C ALA A 114 12.27 7.48 6.34
N ALA A 115 11.91 6.62 5.39
CA ALA A 115 12.69 6.38 4.17
C ALA A 115 11.86 6.56 2.90
N SER A 116 10.79 5.78 2.72
CA SER A 116 10.05 5.75 1.45
C SER A 116 9.32 7.06 1.14
N LEU A 117 8.50 7.60 2.06
CA LEU A 117 7.79 8.87 1.84
C LEU A 117 8.78 10.05 1.68
N PRO A 118 9.80 10.21 2.55
CA PRO A 118 10.84 11.22 2.34
C PRO A 118 11.61 11.07 1.02
N ALA A 119 11.88 9.84 0.56
CA ALA A 119 12.54 9.61 -0.73
C ALA A 119 11.69 10.10 -1.91
N CYS A 120 10.37 10.02 -1.82
CA CYS A 120 9.47 10.61 -2.82
C CYS A 120 9.58 12.15 -2.86
N TYR A 121 9.86 12.78 -1.72
CA TYR A 121 10.06 14.23 -1.62
C TYR A 121 11.45 14.69 -2.10
N LEU A 122 12.30 13.79 -2.61
CA LEU A 122 13.54 14.16 -3.29
C LEU A 122 13.34 14.51 -4.76
N MET A 123 12.25 14.05 -5.40
CA MET A 123 12.01 14.23 -6.84
C MET A 123 11.69 15.70 -7.20
N LYS A 124 12.69 16.55 -7.39
CA LYS A 124 12.51 18.00 -7.60
C LYS A 124 11.55 18.34 -8.76
N ASN A 125 11.47 17.48 -9.78
CA ASN A 125 10.56 17.67 -10.92
C ASN A 125 9.20 16.96 -10.76
N GLY A 126 9.10 15.95 -9.89
CA GLY A 126 7.85 15.22 -9.61
C GLY A 126 7.03 15.81 -8.44
N ILE A 127 7.69 16.36 -7.42
CA ILE A 127 7.06 16.98 -6.24
C ILE A 127 6.04 18.06 -6.59
N PRO A 128 6.24 18.93 -7.61
CA PRO A 128 5.26 19.95 -7.91
C PRO A 128 3.87 19.36 -8.23
N ALA A 129 3.78 18.13 -8.74
CA ALA A 129 2.50 17.48 -8.99
C ALA A 129 1.77 17.13 -7.68
N LEU A 130 2.52 16.75 -6.64
CA LEU A 130 2.00 16.54 -5.29
C LEU A 130 1.66 17.87 -4.61
N TYR A 131 2.54 18.86 -4.70
CA TYR A 131 2.39 20.13 -4.00
C TYR A 131 1.28 21.01 -4.57
N GLN A 132 1.22 21.15 -5.91
CA GLN A 132 0.21 21.96 -6.58
C GLN A 132 -1.20 21.37 -6.45
N THR A 133 -1.31 20.12 -6.00
CA THR A 133 -2.60 19.52 -5.62
C THR A 133 -3.07 19.90 -4.23
N GLU A 134 -2.43 20.88 -3.57
CA GLU A 134 -2.77 21.59 -2.31
C GLU A 134 -3.08 20.75 -1.05
N LYS A 135 -3.56 19.51 -1.19
CA LYS A 135 -3.89 18.57 -0.12
C LYS A 135 -2.74 18.32 0.83
N LEU A 136 -1.50 18.30 0.33
CA LEU A 136 -0.33 18.02 1.16
C LEU A 136 0.29 19.29 1.76
N ARG A 137 -0.04 20.47 1.22
CA ARG A 137 0.36 21.75 1.81
C ARG A 137 -0.44 22.03 3.09
N GLU A 138 -1.72 21.66 3.09
CA GLU A 138 -2.60 21.94 4.21
C GLU A 138 -2.53 20.84 5.28
N LYS A 139 -1.98 21.20 6.45
CA LYS A 139 -1.80 20.29 7.60
C LYS A 139 -3.08 19.56 8.02
N LYS A 140 -4.28 20.12 7.77
CA LYS A 140 -5.57 19.47 8.08
C LYS A 140 -5.85 18.20 7.26
N TYR A 141 -5.22 18.00 6.11
CA TYR A 141 -5.46 16.82 5.26
C TYR A 141 -4.33 15.78 5.32
N ILE A 142 -3.26 16.03 6.10
CA ILE A 142 -2.10 15.13 6.16
C ILE A 142 -2.47 13.74 6.69
N PHE A 143 -3.32 13.68 7.73
CA PHE A 143 -3.82 12.42 8.30
C PHE A 143 -4.59 11.61 7.27
N GLN A 144 -5.46 12.26 6.50
CA GLN A 144 -6.23 11.60 5.46
C GLN A 144 -5.30 10.96 4.41
N ARG A 145 -4.26 11.66 3.97
CA ARG A 145 -3.37 11.16 2.92
C ARG A 145 -2.44 10.05 3.40
N ILE A 146 -1.93 10.15 4.62
CA ILE A 146 -1.15 9.07 5.24
C ILE A 146 -2.05 7.85 5.46
N TYR A 147 -3.29 8.05 5.88
CA TYR A 147 -4.27 6.98 6.00
C TYR A 147 -4.61 6.31 4.66
N GLU A 148 -4.88 7.07 3.60
CA GLU A 148 -5.09 6.55 2.25
C GLU A 148 -3.91 5.69 1.77
N THR A 149 -2.68 6.15 2.03
CA THR A 149 -1.46 5.38 1.72
C THR A 149 -1.38 4.10 2.55
N GLY A 150 -1.66 4.18 3.85
CA GLY A 150 -1.72 3.01 4.74
C GLY A 150 -2.74 1.96 4.30
N LEU A 151 -3.95 2.40 3.93
CA LEU A 151 -4.99 1.53 3.40
C LEU A 151 -4.58 0.84 2.10
N MET A 152 -3.90 1.56 1.20
CA MET A 152 -3.38 0.97 -0.03
C MET A 152 -2.32 -0.10 0.25
N LEU A 153 -1.40 0.16 1.18
CA LEU A 153 -0.39 -0.81 1.59
C LEU A 153 -1.01 -2.05 2.22
N ALA A 154 -1.94 -1.89 3.15
CA ALA A 154 -2.67 -3.02 3.72
C ALA A 154 -3.45 -3.78 2.64
N ALA A 155 -4.18 -3.10 1.76
CA ALA A 155 -4.93 -3.74 0.69
C ALA A 155 -4.04 -4.59 -0.23
N THR A 156 -2.83 -4.12 -0.56
CA THR A 156 -1.95 -4.81 -1.51
C THR A 156 -0.99 -5.82 -0.90
N MET A 157 -0.46 -5.54 0.28
CA MET A 157 0.61 -6.33 0.90
C MET A 157 0.10 -7.35 1.91
N ASP A 158 -1.13 -7.23 2.40
CA ASP A 158 -1.71 -8.25 3.27
C ASP A 158 -1.85 -9.60 2.55
N GLN A 159 -1.86 -10.67 3.33
CA GLN A 159 -2.19 -12.00 2.81
C GLN A 159 -3.59 -11.99 2.18
N GLY A 160 -3.68 -12.50 0.95
CA GLY A 160 -4.93 -12.46 0.18
C GLY A 160 -5.32 -11.08 -0.35
N GLY A 161 -4.45 -10.08 -0.24
CA GLY A 161 -4.61 -8.76 -0.86
C GLY A 161 -4.68 -8.86 -2.37
N ILE A 162 -3.67 -9.47 -2.99
CA ILE A 162 -3.69 -9.94 -4.38
C ILE A 162 -3.98 -11.44 -4.38
N LYS A 163 -5.06 -11.82 -5.07
CA LYS A 163 -5.46 -13.22 -5.30
C LYS A 163 -5.23 -13.57 -6.76
N ILE A 164 -4.75 -14.78 -7.00
CA ILE A 164 -4.76 -15.38 -8.33
C ILE A 164 -5.90 -16.39 -8.32
N VAL A 165 -6.88 -16.14 -9.18
CA VAL A 165 -8.05 -17.01 -9.38
C VAL A 165 -7.82 -17.78 -10.65
N GLU A 166 -7.93 -19.10 -10.57
CA GLU A 166 -7.79 -19.97 -11.74
C GLU A 166 -9.19 -20.30 -12.25
N ASP A 167 -9.41 -20.07 -13.54
CA ASP A 167 -10.60 -20.53 -14.24
C ASP A 167 -10.47 -22.03 -14.47
N ALA A 168 -11.43 -22.78 -13.97
CA ALA A 168 -11.48 -24.22 -14.11
C ALA A 168 -12.69 -24.58 -14.98
N GLU A 169 -12.44 -25.18 -16.14
CA GLU A 169 -13.51 -25.84 -16.89
C GLU A 169 -13.96 -27.07 -16.11
N PHE A 170 -15.18 -27.02 -15.56
CA PHE A 170 -15.75 -28.13 -14.78
C PHE A 170 -16.55 -29.13 -15.64
N GLU A 171 -16.84 -28.82 -16.90
CA GLU A 171 -17.60 -29.71 -17.80
C GLU A 171 -16.68 -30.70 -18.53
N ASP A 172 -16.09 -31.64 -17.77
CA ASP A 172 -15.30 -32.77 -18.32
C ASP A 172 -16.06 -33.53 -19.41
N ASP A 173 -17.39 -33.57 -19.33
CA ASP A 173 -18.27 -34.24 -20.28
C ASP A 173 -18.25 -33.61 -21.68
N ARG A 174 -18.05 -32.28 -21.81
CA ARG A 174 -17.96 -31.60 -23.13
C ARG A 174 -16.62 -31.90 -23.79
N LEU A 175 -15.54 -31.74 -23.04
CA LEU A 175 -14.19 -32.09 -23.50
C LEU A 175 -14.13 -33.58 -23.86
N LEU A 176 -14.75 -34.45 -23.06
CA LEU A 176 -14.86 -35.87 -23.35
C LEU A 176 -15.58 -36.11 -24.68
N LEU A 177 -16.71 -35.45 -24.94
CA LEU A 177 -17.45 -35.62 -26.20
C LEU A 177 -16.61 -35.18 -27.41
N GLU A 178 -15.92 -34.05 -27.31
CA GLU A 178 -15.04 -33.54 -28.36
C GLU A 178 -13.85 -34.48 -28.61
N VAL A 179 -13.21 -34.98 -27.55
CA VAL A 179 -12.12 -35.96 -27.66
C VAL A 179 -12.60 -37.27 -28.28
N LEU A 180 -13.78 -37.77 -27.88
CA LEU A 180 -14.34 -39.00 -28.43
C LEU A 180 -14.63 -38.85 -29.94
N GLN A 181 -15.19 -37.72 -30.37
CA GLN A 181 -15.40 -37.42 -31.79
C GLN A 181 -14.08 -37.28 -32.57
N LYS A 182 -13.03 -36.74 -31.94
CA LYS A 182 -11.70 -36.58 -32.53
C LYS A 182 -10.95 -37.90 -32.67
N LEU A 183 -10.98 -38.75 -31.63
CA LEU A 183 -10.26 -40.03 -31.59
C LEU A 183 -10.98 -41.13 -32.38
N ASP A 184 -12.28 -40.98 -32.63
CA ASP A 184 -13.09 -41.91 -33.38
C ASP A 184 -13.91 -41.20 -34.46
N SER A 185 -13.21 -40.86 -35.55
CA SER A 185 -13.78 -40.13 -36.70
C SER A 185 -14.88 -40.90 -37.44
N GLU A 186 -14.98 -42.21 -37.25
CA GLU A 186 -16.01 -43.07 -37.86
C GLU A 186 -17.24 -43.26 -36.98
N GLY A 187 -17.19 -42.86 -35.70
CA GLY A 187 -18.29 -42.95 -34.75
C GLY A 187 -18.93 -41.61 -34.46
N GLN A 188 -20.26 -41.58 -34.48
CA GLN A 188 -21.03 -40.44 -34.00
C GLN A 188 -21.27 -40.60 -32.51
N TRP A 189 -20.75 -39.66 -31.72
CA TRP A 189 -20.92 -39.64 -30.28
C TRP A 189 -21.91 -38.55 -29.88
N GLN A 190 -22.82 -38.88 -28.95
CA GLN A 190 -23.76 -37.93 -28.36
C GLN A 190 -23.84 -38.10 -26.86
N ARG A 191 -24.14 -37.01 -26.17
CA ARG A 191 -24.39 -37.01 -24.73
C ARG A 191 -25.77 -37.58 -24.43
N GLN A 192 -25.83 -38.57 -23.54
CA GLN A 192 -27.06 -39.12 -22.99
C GLN A 192 -26.95 -39.12 -21.46
N GLY A 193 -27.53 -38.10 -20.81
CA GLY A 193 -27.45 -37.93 -19.36
C GLY A 193 -26.04 -37.62 -18.87
N ARG A 194 -25.49 -38.51 -18.02
CA ARG A 194 -24.11 -38.45 -17.47
C ARG A 194 -23.10 -39.31 -18.25
N CYS A 195 -23.50 -39.84 -19.41
CA CYS A 195 -22.64 -40.70 -20.23
C CYS A 195 -22.56 -40.16 -21.66
N CYS A 196 -21.40 -40.33 -22.29
CA CYS A 196 -21.24 -40.16 -23.74
C CYS A 196 -21.43 -41.52 -24.40
N CYS A 197 -22.40 -41.62 -25.31
CA CYS A 197 -22.74 -42.85 -26.01
C CYS A 197 -22.43 -42.69 -27.49
N ARG A 198 -21.86 -43.72 -28.12
CA ARG A 198 -21.76 -43.81 -29.58
C ARG A 198 -23.16 -44.14 -30.13
N THR A 199 -23.76 -43.25 -30.90
CA THR A 199 -25.12 -43.39 -31.44
C THR A 199 -25.17 -43.89 -32.88
N ALA A 200 -24.07 -43.79 -33.64
CA ALA A 200 -23.92 -44.37 -34.98
C ALA A 200 -22.43 -44.60 -35.34
N GLY A 201 -22.15 -45.36 -36.40
CA GLY A 201 -20.78 -45.62 -36.91
C GLY A 201 -20.35 -47.08 -36.82
N ASN A 202 -19.40 -47.49 -37.67
CA ASN A 202 -18.93 -48.88 -37.83
C ASN A 202 -17.67 -49.22 -37.01
N SER A 203 -17.10 -48.24 -36.32
CA SER A 203 -15.95 -48.42 -35.43
C SER A 203 -16.29 -49.45 -34.33
N LYS A 204 -15.51 -50.52 -34.21
CA LYS A 204 -15.69 -51.59 -33.19
C LYS A 204 -14.59 -51.60 -32.12
N THR A 205 -13.56 -50.78 -32.29
CA THR A 205 -12.40 -50.76 -31.41
C THR A 205 -12.68 -49.84 -30.20
N PRO A 206 -12.52 -50.32 -28.96
CA PRO A 206 -12.55 -49.47 -27.78
C PRO A 206 -11.40 -48.46 -27.83
N ILE A 207 -11.70 -47.18 -27.58
CA ILE A 207 -10.68 -46.14 -27.47
C ILE A 207 -9.98 -46.30 -26.12
N ASP A 208 -8.65 -46.27 -26.11
CA ASP A 208 -7.86 -46.37 -24.88
C ASP A 208 -8.18 -45.20 -23.91
N PRO A 209 -8.65 -45.48 -22.67
CA PRO A 209 -8.90 -44.45 -21.67
C PRO A 209 -7.69 -43.56 -21.35
N ALA A 210 -6.45 -44.06 -21.48
CA ALA A 210 -5.26 -43.25 -21.27
C ALA A 210 -5.08 -42.20 -22.38
N LEU A 211 -5.39 -42.56 -23.63
CA LEU A 211 -5.37 -41.65 -24.77
C LEU A 211 -6.46 -40.59 -24.67
N ILE A 212 -7.66 -40.98 -24.23
CA ILE A 212 -8.76 -40.03 -23.94
C ILE A 212 -8.30 -39.01 -22.91
N ARG A 213 -7.74 -39.44 -21.78
CA ARG A 213 -7.23 -38.52 -20.74
C ARG A 213 -6.15 -37.59 -21.26
N ALA A 214 -5.18 -38.11 -22.02
CA ALA A 214 -4.11 -37.30 -22.58
C ALA A 214 -4.63 -36.23 -23.54
N GLU A 215 -5.66 -36.54 -24.33
CA GLU A 215 -6.25 -35.59 -25.26
C GLU A 215 -7.19 -34.58 -24.57
N ILE A 216 -7.91 -35.00 -23.52
CA ILE A 216 -8.68 -34.10 -22.64
C ILE A 216 -7.73 -33.09 -22.00
N GLU A 217 -6.59 -33.54 -21.46
CA GLU A 217 -5.57 -32.64 -20.88
C GLU A 217 -5.00 -31.66 -21.92
N LYS A 218 -4.82 -32.08 -23.18
CA LYS A 218 -4.41 -31.16 -24.25
C LYS A 218 -5.49 -30.14 -24.61
N LEU A 219 -6.76 -30.55 -24.70
CA LEU A 219 -7.87 -29.64 -25.03
C LEU A 219 -8.19 -28.69 -23.88
N ARG A 220 -8.14 -29.16 -22.64
CA ARG A 220 -8.32 -28.36 -21.42
C ARG A 220 -7.30 -27.21 -21.36
N GLY A 221 -6.11 -27.40 -21.93
CA GLY A 221 -5.06 -26.41 -21.92
C GLY A 221 -4.59 -26.06 -20.49
N LYS A 222 -3.87 -24.95 -20.34
CA LYS A 222 -3.60 -24.40 -18.99
C LYS A 222 -4.82 -23.59 -18.55
N PRO A 223 -5.30 -23.75 -17.31
CA PRO A 223 -6.38 -22.92 -16.79
C PRO A 223 -5.98 -21.45 -16.91
N LYS A 224 -6.90 -20.61 -17.40
CA LYS A 224 -6.65 -19.16 -17.44
C LYS A 224 -6.55 -18.66 -16.01
N ARG A 225 -5.57 -17.80 -15.75
CA ARG A 225 -5.31 -17.26 -14.41
C ARG A 225 -5.67 -15.78 -14.41
N TYR A 226 -6.41 -15.34 -13.41
CA TYR A 226 -6.89 -13.97 -13.28
C TYR A 226 -6.43 -13.33 -11.97
N LEU A 227 -6.02 -12.06 -12.03
CA LEU A 227 -5.71 -11.22 -10.89
C LEU A 227 -7.00 -10.67 -10.30
N TRP A 228 -7.14 -10.83 -8.98
CA TRP A 228 -8.26 -10.36 -8.21
C TRP A 228 -7.88 -9.92 -6.79
N GLY A 229 -8.86 -9.47 -6.01
CA GLY A 229 -8.73 -9.14 -4.59
C GLY A 229 -8.66 -7.64 -4.29
N LYS A 230 -8.71 -7.31 -2.99
CA LYS A 230 -8.77 -5.93 -2.50
C LYS A 230 -7.58 -5.08 -2.99
N GLY A 231 -6.40 -5.68 -3.08
CA GLY A 231 -5.18 -5.02 -3.54
C GLY A 231 -5.20 -4.67 -5.03
N TYR A 232 -5.79 -5.55 -5.86
CA TYR A 232 -5.95 -5.32 -7.29
C TYR A 232 -6.86 -4.11 -7.54
N ILE A 233 -7.99 -4.07 -6.82
CA ILE A 233 -8.98 -2.99 -6.91
C ILE A 233 -8.40 -1.68 -6.37
N ALA A 234 -7.66 -1.73 -5.26
CA ALA A 234 -6.97 -0.57 -4.72
C ALA A 234 -5.92 0.00 -5.70
N ALA A 235 -5.10 -0.85 -6.33
CA ALA A 235 -4.13 -0.43 -7.35
C ALA A 235 -4.81 0.20 -8.58
N LYS A 236 -5.89 -0.42 -9.08
CA LYS A 236 -6.72 0.13 -10.17
C LYS A 236 -7.34 1.48 -9.80
N LYS A 237 -7.82 1.63 -8.57
CA LYS A 237 -8.37 2.90 -8.07
C LYS A 237 -7.31 3.99 -8.08
N VAL A 238 -6.11 3.72 -7.58
CA VAL A 238 -4.99 4.67 -7.58
C VAL A 238 -4.56 5.03 -9.02
N ARG A 239 -4.48 4.05 -9.92
CA ARG A 239 -4.21 4.28 -11.36
C ARG A 239 -5.22 5.26 -11.98
N PHE A 240 -6.50 5.09 -11.67
CA PHE A 240 -7.55 6.00 -12.14
C PHE A 240 -7.41 7.41 -11.55
N LEU A 241 -7.07 7.50 -10.26
CA LEU A 241 -6.81 8.78 -9.60
C LEU A 241 -5.60 9.52 -10.21
N HIS A 242 -4.53 8.80 -10.57
CA HIS A 242 -3.35 9.38 -11.22
C HIS A 242 -3.69 9.98 -12.59
N ALA A 243 -4.44 9.26 -13.43
CA ALA A 243 -4.92 9.78 -14.72
C ALA A 243 -5.84 11.00 -14.53
N SER A 244 -6.69 10.98 -13.50
CA SER A 244 -7.57 12.10 -13.14
C SER A 244 -6.80 13.34 -12.72
N MET A 245 -5.76 13.17 -11.89
CA MET A 245 -4.85 14.25 -11.51
C MET A 245 -4.12 14.82 -12.72
N ARG A 246 -3.61 13.97 -13.62
CA ARG A 246 -3.01 14.39 -14.88
C ARG A 246 -3.93 15.27 -15.70
N PHE A 247 -5.16 14.80 -15.92
CA PHE A 247 -6.17 15.54 -16.68
C PHE A 247 -6.44 16.93 -16.07
N MET A 248 -6.68 16.99 -14.76
CA MET A 248 -6.96 18.26 -14.06
C MET A 248 -5.79 19.24 -14.09
N LEU A 249 -4.54 18.76 -14.02
CA LEU A 249 -3.35 19.60 -14.04
C LEU A 249 -3.00 20.12 -15.45
N THR A 250 -3.18 19.28 -16.47
CA THR A 250 -2.81 19.60 -17.86
C THR A 250 -3.91 20.34 -18.63
N GLN A 251 -5.17 20.17 -18.24
CA GLN A 251 -6.32 20.83 -18.86
C GLN A 251 -7.08 21.72 -17.87
N PRO A 252 -6.45 22.79 -17.33
CA PRO A 252 -7.15 23.73 -16.47
C PRO A 252 -8.31 24.37 -17.24
N GLY A 253 -9.51 24.37 -16.66
CA GLY A 253 -10.72 24.89 -17.28
C GLY A 253 -11.54 23.88 -18.09
N ALA A 254 -11.05 22.65 -18.31
CA ALA A 254 -11.88 21.57 -18.87
C ALA A 254 -13.00 21.15 -17.89
N CYS A 255 -12.78 21.37 -16.59
CA CYS A 255 -13.79 21.26 -15.55
C CYS A 255 -14.42 22.64 -15.30
N ARG A 256 -15.76 22.73 -15.30
CA ARG A 256 -16.48 23.95 -14.90
C ARG A 256 -16.03 24.43 -13.51
N ALA A 257 -15.57 25.68 -13.42
CA ALA A 257 -15.23 26.35 -12.16
C ALA A 257 -16.44 26.40 -11.22
N TRP A 258 -16.23 26.08 -9.94
CA TRP A 258 -17.30 26.02 -8.94
C TRP A 258 -16.73 26.27 -7.55
N GLY A 259 -17.55 26.73 -6.61
CA GLY A 259 -17.12 27.01 -5.23
C GLY A 259 -16.58 28.43 -5.00
N ASN A 260 -15.99 28.66 -3.81
CA ASN A 260 -15.38 29.92 -3.41
C ASN A 260 -13.91 29.97 -3.86
N LYS A 261 -13.63 30.87 -4.80
CA LYS A 261 -12.29 31.10 -5.34
C LYS A 261 -11.28 31.59 -4.31
N GLU A 262 -11.72 32.38 -3.33
CA GLU A 262 -10.83 32.99 -2.32
C GLU A 262 -10.56 32.05 -1.14
N ASN A 263 -11.49 31.13 -0.86
CA ASN A 263 -11.36 30.16 0.22
C ASN A 263 -11.88 28.78 -0.22
N PRO A 264 -11.16 28.10 -1.15
CA PRO A 264 -11.58 26.79 -1.63
C PRO A 264 -11.60 25.79 -0.47
N GLN A 265 -12.66 25.00 -0.38
CA GLN A 265 -12.84 23.97 0.65
C GLN A 265 -12.34 22.59 0.20
N SER A 266 -11.92 22.45 -1.07
CA SER A 266 -11.51 21.16 -1.63
C SER A 266 -10.47 21.26 -2.75
N LEU A 267 -9.75 20.16 -2.97
CA LEU A 267 -8.85 20.01 -4.12
C LEU A 267 -9.55 20.23 -5.46
N ALA A 268 -10.73 19.65 -5.63
CA ALA A 268 -11.47 19.77 -6.89
C ALA A 268 -11.92 21.22 -7.14
N GLU A 269 -12.23 21.97 -6.07
CA GLU A 269 -12.57 23.40 -6.11
C GLU A 269 -11.35 24.26 -6.45
N THR A 270 -10.23 24.08 -5.75
CA THR A 270 -8.93 24.68 -6.09
C THR A 270 -8.60 24.47 -7.57
N MET A 271 -8.66 23.22 -8.03
CA MET A 271 -8.30 22.87 -9.41
C MET A 271 -9.27 23.44 -10.42
N SER A 272 -10.56 23.54 -10.09
CA SER A 272 -11.56 24.14 -10.97
C SER A 272 -11.34 25.63 -11.19
N HIS A 273 -10.67 26.31 -10.25
CA HIS A 273 -10.30 27.73 -10.36
C HIS A 273 -8.91 27.95 -10.95
N ARG A 274 -8.12 26.90 -11.14
CA ARG A 274 -6.79 26.99 -11.76
C ARG A 274 -6.94 27.39 -13.22
N LYS A 275 -6.14 28.38 -13.64
CA LYS A 275 -6.12 28.89 -15.02
C LYS A 275 -4.83 28.58 -15.78
N SER A 276 -3.70 28.47 -15.06
CA SER A 276 -2.41 28.22 -15.70
C SER A 276 -2.17 26.72 -15.86
N PRO A 277 -1.88 26.24 -17.08
CA PRO A 277 -1.58 24.84 -17.32
C PRO A 277 -0.31 24.42 -16.61
N TRP A 278 -0.22 23.13 -16.35
CA TRP A 278 1.01 22.50 -15.89
C TRP A 278 2.15 22.70 -16.88
N ASP A 279 3.31 23.11 -16.38
CA ASP A 279 4.54 23.30 -17.16
C ASP A 279 5.18 21.95 -17.48
N THR A 280 4.69 21.33 -18.56
CA THR A 280 5.11 20.00 -19.01
C THR A 280 6.55 20.01 -19.54
N GLU A 281 7.00 21.13 -20.10
CA GLU A 281 8.37 21.27 -20.60
C GLU A 281 9.37 21.22 -19.45
N ARG A 282 9.10 21.96 -18.37
CA ARG A 282 9.96 21.99 -17.19
C ARG A 282 9.88 20.73 -16.34
N TYR A 283 8.66 20.25 -16.08
CA TYR A 283 8.44 19.19 -15.09
C TYR A 283 8.12 17.82 -15.70
N GLY A 284 8.01 17.68 -17.02
CA GLY A 284 7.44 16.49 -17.65
C GLY A 284 5.93 16.41 -17.43
N VAL A 285 5.27 15.40 -17.98
CA VAL A 285 3.83 15.16 -17.73
C VAL A 285 3.64 14.83 -16.24
N PRO A 286 2.58 15.30 -15.55
CA PRO A 286 2.35 14.94 -14.15
C PRO A 286 2.23 13.42 -14.00
N VAL A 287 2.78 12.83 -12.93
CA VAL A 287 2.69 11.38 -12.68
C VAL A 287 3.04 10.55 -13.93
N ASN A 288 4.16 10.92 -14.55
CA ASN A 288 4.72 10.23 -15.71
C ASN A 288 5.34 8.88 -15.33
N GLN A 289 5.75 8.11 -16.34
CA GLN A 289 6.31 6.78 -16.17
C GLN A 289 7.61 6.74 -15.34
N GLU A 290 8.51 7.72 -15.50
CA GLU A 290 9.75 7.79 -14.70
C GLU A 290 9.43 8.03 -13.22
N ASP A 291 8.60 9.05 -12.92
CA ASP A 291 8.20 9.41 -11.56
C ASP A 291 7.41 8.28 -10.88
N LEU A 292 6.55 7.59 -11.64
CA LEU A 292 5.76 6.46 -11.15
C LEU A 292 6.66 5.24 -10.86
N ALA A 293 7.63 4.94 -11.72
CA ALA A 293 8.60 3.87 -11.51
C ALA A 293 9.49 4.14 -10.29
N TYR A 294 9.98 5.37 -10.12
CA TYR A 294 10.77 5.74 -8.94
C TYR A 294 9.94 5.60 -7.66
N THR A 295 8.71 6.13 -7.67
CA THR A 295 7.78 6.02 -6.53
C THR A 295 7.51 4.55 -6.20
N LEU A 296 7.29 3.69 -7.20
CA LEU A 296 7.11 2.25 -6.99
C LEU A 296 8.34 1.61 -6.31
N LEU A 297 9.56 2.00 -6.71
CA LEU A 297 10.80 1.54 -6.09
C LEU A 297 10.98 2.05 -4.65
N THR A 298 10.44 3.21 -4.29
CA THR A 298 10.46 3.63 -2.87
C THR A 298 9.63 2.69 -1.99
N PHE A 299 8.66 1.97 -2.55
CA PHE A 299 7.96 0.89 -1.85
C PHE A 299 8.68 -0.45 -2.00
N GLY A 300 8.90 -0.94 -3.23
CA GLY A 300 9.42 -2.28 -3.49
C GLY A 300 10.89 -2.50 -3.13
N LEU A 301 11.71 -1.44 -3.14
CA LEU A 301 13.16 -1.52 -2.90
C LEU A 301 13.58 -0.78 -1.61
N VAL A 302 13.16 0.47 -1.43
CA VAL A 302 13.63 1.29 -0.28
C VAL A 302 13.12 0.75 1.05
N ILE A 303 11.92 0.16 1.10
CA ILE A 303 11.43 -0.46 2.33
C ILE A 303 12.32 -1.62 2.78
N PRO A 304 12.58 -2.69 1.99
CA PRO A 304 13.46 -3.76 2.44
C PRO A 304 14.88 -3.27 2.75
N ARG A 305 15.42 -2.30 1.97
CA ARG A 305 16.72 -1.66 2.29
C ARG A 305 16.68 -0.98 3.66
N GLY A 306 15.62 -0.24 3.96
CA GLY A 306 15.48 0.46 5.23
C GLY A 306 15.29 -0.47 6.42
N LEU A 307 14.67 -1.64 6.21
CA LEU A 307 14.63 -2.72 7.19
C LEU A 307 16.04 -3.28 7.46
N GLU A 308 16.84 -3.52 6.42
CA GLU A 308 18.25 -3.95 6.54
C GLU A 308 19.11 -2.88 7.26
N THR A 309 18.92 -1.59 6.95
CA THR A 309 19.60 -0.46 7.63
C THR A 309 19.38 -0.49 9.14
N TRP A 310 18.16 -0.84 9.57
CA TRP A 310 17.82 -0.99 10.99
C TRP A 310 18.15 -2.37 11.56
N GLY A 311 18.72 -3.28 10.78
CA GLY A 311 19.26 -4.55 11.23
C GLY A 311 18.32 -5.73 11.16
N LEU A 312 17.21 -5.65 10.42
CA LEU A 312 16.48 -6.84 10.04
C LEU A 312 17.22 -7.55 8.90
N PRO A 313 17.84 -8.72 9.12
CA PRO A 313 18.52 -9.40 8.02
C PRO A 313 17.48 -10.01 7.08
N LEU A 314 17.58 -9.71 5.79
CA LEU A 314 16.71 -10.24 4.74
C LEU A 314 17.54 -11.05 3.73
N SER A 315 17.08 -12.24 3.35
CA SER A 315 17.70 -12.99 2.26
C SER A 315 17.43 -12.30 0.92
N LEU A 316 18.25 -12.59 -0.10
CA LEU A 316 17.99 -12.10 -1.46
C LEU A 316 16.61 -12.55 -1.95
N GLU A 317 16.22 -13.80 -1.67
CA GLU A 317 14.91 -14.35 -2.01
C GLU A 317 13.76 -13.54 -1.39
N GLN A 318 13.85 -13.17 -0.10
CA GLN A 318 12.84 -12.33 0.56
C GLN A 318 12.76 -10.94 -0.09
N LYS A 319 13.90 -10.35 -0.44
CA LYS A 319 14.00 -9.04 -1.08
C LYS A 319 13.39 -9.06 -2.48
N GLU A 320 13.71 -10.06 -3.28
CA GLU A 320 13.16 -10.24 -4.62
C GLU A 320 11.68 -10.64 -4.59
N ALA A 321 11.22 -11.39 -3.59
CA ALA A 321 9.80 -11.69 -3.40
C ALA A 321 8.99 -10.42 -3.09
N PHE A 322 9.52 -9.55 -2.22
CA PHE A 322 8.89 -8.26 -1.92
C PHE A 322 8.90 -7.32 -3.14
N LEU A 323 10.02 -7.27 -3.86
CA LEU A 323 10.13 -6.53 -5.12
C LEU A 323 9.16 -7.06 -6.18
N HIS A 324 8.99 -8.37 -6.29
CA HIS A 324 8.06 -9.03 -7.22
C HIS A 324 6.60 -8.68 -6.94
N LEU A 325 6.21 -8.61 -5.67
CA LEU A 325 4.89 -8.11 -5.26
C LEU A 325 4.66 -6.69 -5.78
N TRP A 326 5.64 -5.80 -5.61
CA TRP A 326 5.55 -4.42 -6.10
C TRP A 326 5.67 -4.30 -7.61
N ARG A 327 6.39 -5.20 -8.28
CA ARG A 327 6.42 -5.32 -9.75
C ARG A 327 5.01 -5.59 -10.29
N LEU A 328 4.27 -6.50 -9.66
CA LEU A 328 2.88 -6.80 -10.01
C LEU A 328 1.96 -5.60 -9.77
N ILE A 329 2.12 -4.92 -8.64
CA ILE A 329 1.36 -3.69 -8.37
C ILE A 329 1.65 -2.63 -9.42
N GLY A 330 2.92 -2.41 -9.78
CA GLY A 330 3.33 -1.49 -10.83
C GLY A 330 2.71 -1.82 -12.19
N TYR A 331 2.68 -3.11 -12.55
CA TYR A 331 2.01 -3.59 -13.76
C TYR A 331 0.51 -3.27 -13.75
N ILE A 332 -0.19 -3.56 -12.65
CA ILE A 332 -1.63 -3.24 -12.49
C ILE A 332 -1.85 -1.72 -12.59
N MET A 333 -0.94 -0.94 -12.01
CA MET A 333 -0.94 0.53 -12.02
C MET A 333 -0.54 1.17 -13.36
N GLY A 334 -0.18 0.37 -14.37
CA GLY A 334 0.14 0.86 -15.72
C GLY A 334 1.57 1.38 -15.88
N VAL A 335 2.51 0.95 -15.04
CA VAL A 335 3.94 1.23 -15.24
C VAL A 335 4.43 0.44 -16.45
N ASP A 336 5.21 1.10 -17.32
CA ASP A 336 5.84 0.47 -18.48
C ASP A 336 6.70 -0.73 -18.03
N GLN A 337 6.47 -1.88 -18.66
CA GLN A 337 7.13 -3.13 -18.27
C GLN A 337 8.66 -3.08 -18.40
N THR A 338 9.20 -2.20 -19.23
CA THR A 338 10.65 -2.01 -19.36
C THR A 338 11.27 -1.37 -18.12
N LEU A 339 10.47 -0.63 -17.32
CA LEU A 339 10.86 -0.03 -16.04
C LEU A 339 10.57 -0.94 -14.84
N LEU A 340 10.04 -2.15 -15.09
CA LEU A 340 9.71 -3.14 -14.08
C LEU A 340 10.73 -4.28 -14.07
N THR A 341 11.19 -4.67 -12.88
CA THR A 341 12.14 -5.77 -12.70
C THR A 341 11.90 -6.46 -11.37
N ASP A 342 12.18 -7.77 -11.32
CA ASP A 342 12.15 -8.59 -10.11
C ASP A 342 13.56 -8.97 -9.62
N LYS A 343 14.61 -8.48 -10.30
CA LYS A 343 16.00 -8.67 -9.87
C LYS A 343 16.47 -7.51 -9.03
N TRP A 344 16.99 -7.83 -7.85
CA TRP A 344 17.36 -6.82 -6.86
C TRP A 344 18.38 -5.79 -7.36
N ASP A 345 19.45 -6.26 -8.01
CA ASP A 345 20.52 -5.39 -8.52
C ASP A 345 20.07 -4.51 -9.69
N GLU A 346 19.14 -5.01 -10.52
CA GLU A 346 18.55 -4.20 -11.59
C GLU A 346 17.66 -3.09 -11.01
N ALA A 347 16.83 -3.40 -10.01
CA ALA A 347 15.99 -2.43 -9.32
C ALA A 347 16.82 -1.36 -8.61
N LEU A 348 17.91 -1.76 -7.94
CA LEU A 348 18.84 -0.84 -7.30
C LEU A 348 19.47 0.11 -8.32
N ALA A 349 19.97 -0.42 -9.43
CA ALA A 349 20.57 0.40 -10.47
C ALA A 349 19.56 1.38 -11.11
N LEU A 350 18.30 0.96 -11.31
CA LEU A 350 17.25 1.86 -11.81
C LEU A 350 16.93 2.96 -10.80
N TYR A 351 16.74 2.59 -9.53
CA TYR A 351 16.49 3.53 -8.44
C TYR A 351 17.60 4.58 -8.34
N GLU A 352 18.86 4.17 -8.33
CA GLU A 352 20.00 5.08 -8.23
C GLU A 352 20.12 5.97 -9.48
N THR A 353 19.85 5.44 -10.66
CA THR A 353 19.88 6.22 -11.91
C THR A 353 18.83 7.33 -11.89
N ILE A 354 17.58 7.01 -11.52
CA ILE A 354 16.52 8.02 -11.42
C ILE A 354 16.79 8.98 -10.26
N GLN A 355 17.24 8.48 -9.10
CA GLN A 355 17.57 9.31 -7.94
C GLN A 355 18.64 10.35 -8.29
N GLN A 356 19.71 9.97 -9.00
CA GLN A 356 20.77 10.90 -9.41
C GLN A 356 20.25 12.01 -10.34
N ARG A 357 19.28 11.71 -11.20
CA ARG A 357 18.68 12.67 -12.13
C ARG A 357 17.75 13.65 -11.41
N GLN A 358 17.02 13.15 -10.41
CA GLN A 358 15.86 13.85 -9.87
C GLN A 358 16.01 14.38 -8.45
N ALA A 359 16.90 13.80 -7.65
CA ALA A 359 17.17 14.28 -6.31
C ALA A 359 17.71 15.72 -6.36
N GLY A 360 17.13 16.59 -5.56
CA GLY A 360 17.63 17.95 -5.40
C GLY A 360 16.83 18.74 -4.38
N PRO A 361 17.34 19.93 -3.98
CA PRO A 361 16.66 20.80 -3.04
C PRO A 361 15.32 21.27 -3.61
N SER A 362 14.28 21.28 -2.76
CA SER A 362 12.94 21.77 -3.10
C SER A 362 12.28 22.33 -1.85
N ASP A 363 11.81 23.58 -1.92
CA ASP A 363 11.04 24.22 -0.86
C ASP A 363 9.75 23.44 -0.58
N GLU A 364 9.11 22.92 -1.63
CA GLU A 364 7.96 22.04 -1.51
C GLU A 364 8.32 20.74 -0.77
N GLY A 365 9.45 20.12 -1.10
CA GLY A 365 9.96 18.94 -0.40
C GLY A 365 10.18 19.18 1.10
N VAL A 366 10.70 20.34 1.48
CA VAL A 366 10.85 20.75 2.89
C VAL A 366 9.49 20.89 3.57
N VAL A 367 8.53 21.57 2.94
CA VAL A 367 7.17 21.74 3.51
C VAL A 367 6.46 20.40 3.68
N LEU A 368 6.55 19.51 2.69
CA LEU A 368 5.95 18.17 2.74
C LEU A 368 6.58 17.32 3.84
N THR A 369 7.90 17.42 4.02
CA THR A 369 8.61 16.71 5.08
C THR A 369 8.24 17.27 6.45
N ASP A 370 8.10 18.59 6.62
CA ASP A 370 7.60 19.19 7.87
C ASP A 370 6.17 18.72 8.21
N ALA A 371 5.27 18.68 7.22
CA ALA A 371 3.92 18.18 7.41
C ALA A 371 3.92 16.70 7.85
N LEU A 372 4.76 15.87 7.24
CA LEU A 372 4.97 14.47 7.64
C LEU A 372 5.53 14.38 9.07
N MET A 373 6.50 15.21 9.44
CA MET A 373 7.05 15.26 10.81
C MET A 373 6.02 15.69 11.85
N GLY A 374 5.14 16.61 11.48
CA GLY A 374 4.01 17.05 12.29
C GLY A 374 3.05 15.91 12.63
N PHE A 375 2.78 15.00 11.69
CA PHE A 375 1.93 13.82 11.91
C PHE A 375 2.45 12.94 13.06
N LEU A 376 3.76 12.70 13.15
CA LEU A 376 4.32 11.93 14.28
C LEU A 376 4.20 12.68 15.62
N GLY A 377 4.18 14.02 15.59
CA GLY A 377 3.97 14.87 16.77
C GLY A 377 2.64 14.63 17.50
N ASP A 378 1.63 14.13 16.78
CA ASP A 378 0.33 13.81 17.36
C ASP A 378 0.28 12.45 18.08
N TYR A 379 1.27 11.59 17.84
CA TYR A 379 1.42 10.30 18.54
C TYR A 379 2.43 10.38 19.68
N MET A 380 3.42 11.28 19.58
CA MET A 380 4.49 11.41 20.54
C MET A 380 4.09 12.26 21.77
N PRO A 381 4.74 12.07 22.92
CA PRO A 381 4.59 12.95 24.09
C PRO A 381 4.89 14.41 23.74
N HIS A 382 4.20 15.35 24.41
CA HIS A 382 4.37 16.80 24.24
C HIS A 382 5.69 17.31 24.83
N LEU A 383 6.80 16.91 24.23
CA LEU A 383 8.13 17.44 24.53
C LEU A 383 8.57 18.36 23.38
N PRO A 384 8.85 19.66 23.64
CA PRO A 384 9.13 20.64 22.59
C PRO A 384 10.18 20.17 21.57
N GLY A 385 9.75 20.05 20.31
CA GLY A 385 10.57 19.63 19.17
C GLY A 385 11.07 18.18 19.19
N LEU A 386 10.67 17.33 20.16
CA LEU A 386 11.16 15.95 20.23
C LEU A 386 10.76 15.14 18.99
N ALA A 387 9.49 15.22 18.58
CA ALA A 387 8.97 14.48 17.45
C ALA A 387 9.69 14.85 16.13
N HIS A 388 9.89 16.14 15.88
CA HIS A 388 10.61 16.63 14.70
C HIS A 388 12.07 16.18 14.70
N ARG A 389 12.77 16.30 15.84
CA ARG A 389 14.17 15.85 15.94
C ARG A 389 14.31 14.33 15.80
N LEU A 390 13.42 13.56 16.40
CA LEU A 390 13.41 12.11 16.24
C LEU A 390 13.16 11.72 14.78
N SER A 391 12.19 12.37 14.13
CA SER A 391 11.91 12.17 12.70
C SER A 391 13.11 12.50 11.83
N ALA A 392 13.71 13.68 12.02
CA ALA A 392 14.92 14.07 11.32
C ALA A 392 16.06 13.06 11.54
N ALA A 393 16.25 12.55 12.76
CA ALA A 393 17.26 11.54 13.04
C ALA A 393 17.02 10.24 12.27
N MET A 394 15.76 9.79 12.16
CA MET A 394 15.38 8.60 11.39
C MET A 394 15.57 8.82 9.88
N ILE A 395 15.14 9.98 9.36
CA ILE A 395 15.29 10.34 7.94
C ILE A 395 16.76 10.42 7.55
N ILE A 396 17.59 11.11 8.34
CA ILE A 396 19.04 11.20 8.14
C ILE A 396 19.68 9.80 8.16
N ASN A 397 19.24 8.92 9.07
CA ASN A 397 19.78 7.58 9.15
C ASN A 397 19.43 6.72 7.93
N GLN A 398 18.26 6.93 7.32
CA GLN A 398 17.78 6.13 6.19
C GLN A 398 18.27 6.67 4.83
N LEU A 399 18.19 7.99 4.60
CA LEU A 399 18.53 8.59 3.30
C LEU A 399 20.01 9.02 3.18
N GLY A 400 20.71 9.13 4.31
CA GLY A 400 22.01 9.78 4.38
C GLY A 400 21.91 11.30 4.43
N MET A 401 23.03 11.95 4.80
CA MET A 401 23.06 13.40 5.03
C MET A 401 22.79 14.22 3.77
N GLU A 402 23.34 13.79 2.63
CA GLU A 402 23.22 14.49 1.35
C GLU A 402 21.75 14.66 0.93
N HIS A 403 21.05 13.56 0.72
CA HIS A 403 19.62 13.59 0.37
C HIS A 403 18.75 14.19 1.47
N ALA A 404 19.02 13.89 2.74
CA ALA A 404 18.25 14.46 3.84
C ALA A 404 18.35 16.00 3.88
N SER A 405 19.48 16.57 3.48
CA SER A 405 19.67 18.03 3.46
C SER A 405 18.84 18.76 2.38
N PHE A 406 18.32 18.04 1.38
CA PHE A 406 17.44 18.61 0.36
C PHE A 406 16.00 18.83 0.84
N ILE A 407 15.58 18.11 1.89
CA ILE A 407 14.18 18.05 2.33
C ILE A 407 14.00 18.31 3.83
N LEU A 408 15.08 18.51 4.57
CA LEU A 408 15.04 18.90 5.98
C LEU A 408 15.59 20.31 6.15
N ASP A 409 14.95 21.06 7.04
CA ASP A 409 15.43 22.36 7.47
C ASP A 409 16.83 22.27 8.12
N GLU A 410 17.71 23.20 7.75
CA GLU A 410 19.11 23.22 8.21
C GLU A 410 19.21 23.41 9.73
N THR A 411 18.33 24.22 10.33
CA THR A 411 18.31 24.45 11.77
C THR A 411 17.93 23.17 12.51
N LEU A 412 16.94 22.43 12.00
CA LEU A 412 16.53 21.14 12.56
C LEU A 412 17.66 20.09 12.48
N ILE A 413 18.41 20.04 11.38
CA ILE A 413 19.59 19.17 11.25
C ILE A 413 20.62 19.50 12.34
N LYS A 414 20.95 20.79 12.52
CA LYS A 414 21.88 21.25 13.56
C LYS A 414 21.39 20.90 14.96
N GLU A 415 20.10 21.08 15.24
CA GLU A 415 19.50 20.73 16.53
C GLU A 415 19.54 19.23 16.84
N THR A 416 19.26 18.41 15.83
CA THR A 416 19.21 16.95 15.94
C THR A 416 20.60 16.37 16.17
N ARG A 417 21.64 17.00 15.61
CA ARG A 417 23.04 16.55 15.68
C ARG A 417 23.88 17.17 16.77
N LYS A 418 23.29 17.92 17.71
CA LYS A 418 24.02 18.45 18.88
C LYS A 418 24.80 17.34 19.58
N PHE A 419 26.08 17.60 19.87
CA PHE A 419 27.05 16.60 20.32
C PHE A 419 26.59 15.79 21.55
N TRP A 420 25.88 16.40 22.50
CA TRP A 420 25.38 15.71 23.70
C TRP A 420 24.11 14.88 23.48
N ARG A 421 23.34 15.15 22.41
CA ARG A 421 22.10 14.40 22.09
C ARG A 421 22.36 13.26 21.12
N TRP A 422 23.30 13.43 20.21
CA TRP A 422 23.64 12.44 19.21
C TRP A 422 23.98 11.04 19.78
N PRO A 423 24.68 10.90 20.91
CA PRO A 423 24.89 9.60 21.56
C PRO A 423 23.58 8.90 21.94
N ILE A 424 22.55 9.63 22.36
CA ILE A 424 21.25 9.07 22.76
C ILE A 424 20.59 8.37 21.55
N TYR A 425 20.50 9.06 20.41
CA TYR A 425 19.95 8.48 19.19
C TYR A 425 20.78 7.29 18.69
N LYS A 426 22.10 7.36 18.80
CA LYS A 426 22.99 6.25 18.44
C LYS A 426 22.79 5.01 19.31
N VAL A 427 22.67 5.20 20.63
CA VAL A 427 22.42 4.10 21.56
C VAL A 427 21.04 3.50 21.27
N ALA A 428 20.00 4.32 21.11
CA ALA A 428 18.66 3.86 20.76
C ALA A 428 18.66 3.06 19.44
N ALA A 429 19.30 3.59 18.39
CA ALA A 429 19.42 2.91 17.10
C ALA A 429 20.19 1.58 17.21
N LYS A 430 21.29 1.52 17.97
CA LYS A 430 22.05 0.27 18.21
C LYS A 430 21.23 -0.75 18.99
N SER A 431 20.50 -0.33 20.02
CA SER A 431 19.62 -1.21 20.81
C SER A 431 18.49 -1.76 19.95
N PHE A 432 17.87 -0.91 19.13
CA PHE A 432 16.83 -1.32 18.18
C PHE A 432 17.38 -2.31 17.15
N ARG A 433 18.57 -2.03 16.59
CA ARG A 433 19.27 -2.94 15.67
C ARG A 433 19.56 -4.29 16.31
N GLY A 434 20.08 -4.29 17.54
CA GLY A 434 20.29 -5.50 18.32
C GLY A 434 18.99 -6.28 18.50
N TYR A 435 17.88 -5.59 18.81
CA TYR A 435 16.58 -6.21 18.93
C TYR A 435 16.12 -6.91 17.64
N LEU A 436 16.21 -6.26 16.48
CA LEU A 436 15.76 -6.85 15.22
C LEU A 436 16.59 -8.07 14.80
N ILE A 437 17.91 -7.99 14.92
CA ILE A 437 18.81 -9.11 14.63
C ILE A 437 18.46 -10.32 15.50
N MET A 438 18.23 -10.09 16.79
CA MET A 438 17.96 -11.16 17.75
C MET A 438 16.57 -11.75 17.60
N ARG A 439 15.57 -10.91 17.34
CA ARG A 439 14.21 -11.36 17.02
C ARG A 439 14.22 -12.31 15.81
N GLU A 440 14.96 -11.97 14.77
CA GLU A 440 15.05 -12.78 13.54
C GLU A 440 15.84 -14.08 13.77
N LYS A 441 17.00 -14.02 14.43
CA LYS A 441 17.88 -15.18 14.60
C LYS A 441 17.41 -16.18 15.66
N VAL A 442 16.72 -15.72 16.71
CA VAL A 442 16.38 -16.52 17.88
C VAL A 442 14.88 -16.77 17.97
N PHE A 443 14.07 -15.72 18.06
CA PHE A 443 12.64 -15.86 18.36
C PHE A 443 11.85 -16.53 17.23
N LYS A 444 12.15 -16.22 15.96
CA LYS A 444 11.48 -16.89 14.83
C LYS A 444 11.77 -18.39 14.71
N ARG A 445 12.83 -18.90 15.36
CA ARG A 445 13.11 -20.35 15.39
C ARG A 445 12.10 -21.11 16.25
N PHE A 446 11.41 -20.44 17.16
CA PHE A 446 10.37 -21.03 17.99
C PHE A 446 9.00 -20.86 17.32
N LYS A 447 8.56 -21.88 16.59
CA LYS A 447 7.34 -21.86 15.74
C LYS A 447 6.12 -21.26 16.46
N TYR A 448 5.84 -21.68 17.70
CA TYR A 448 4.65 -21.24 18.44
C TYR A 448 4.82 -19.85 19.10
N LEU A 449 5.95 -19.59 19.75
CA LEU A 449 6.25 -18.30 20.40
C LEU A 449 6.38 -17.17 19.37
N GLY A 450 7.08 -17.44 18.27
CA GLY A 450 7.28 -16.50 17.17
C GLY A 450 5.96 -16.14 16.50
N GLY A 451 5.14 -17.14 16.13
CA GLY A 451 3.85 -16.91 15.48
C GLY A 451 2.88 -16.08 16.32
N LEU A 452 2.75 -16.40 17.62
CA LEU A 452 1.87 -15.64 18.51
C LEU A 452 2.33 -14.18 18.66
N THR A 453 3.64 -13.95 18.83
CA THR A 453 4.20 -12.59 18.96
C THR A 453 4.00 -11.79 17.68
N VAL A 454 4.26 -12.40 16.52
CA VAL A 454 4.06 -11.77 15.21
C VAL A 454 2.59 -11.38 15.01
N ASN A 455 1.65 -12.28 15.30
CA ASN A 455 0.23 -11.99 15.12
C ASN A 455 -0.23 -10.83 16.00
N ARG A 456 0.18 -10.78 17.29
CA ARG A 456 -0.18 -9.66 18.18
C ARG A 456 0.45 -8.34 17.76
N MET A 457 1.68 -8.39 17.23
CA MET A 457 2.35 -7.22 16.66
C MET A 457 1.64 -6.71 15.41
N HIS A 458 1.17 -7.61 14.56
CA HIS A 458 0.41 -7.28 13.36
C HIS A 458 -0.95 -6.65 13.73
N GLU A 459 -1.73 -7.26 14.62
CA GLU A 459 -2.99 -6.68 15.12
C GLU A 459 -2.77 -5.30 15.76
N ALA A 460 -1.71 -5.12 16.57
CA ALA A 460 -1.38 -3.83 17.14
C ALA A 460 -1.05 -2.77 16.07
N SER A 461 -0.48 -3.20 14.94
CA SER A 461 -0.21 -2.32 13.80
C SER A 461 -1.46 -2.00 12.99
N GLU A 462 -2.43 -2.91 12.87
CA GLU A 462 -3.74 -2.63 12.28
C GLU A 462 -4.49 -1.56 13.08
N LEU A 463 -4.51 -1.69 14.41
CA LEU A 463 -5.08 -0.66 15.29
C LEU A 463 -4.37 0.69 15.16
N LEU A 464 -3.05 0.68 14.92
CA LEU A 464 -2.31 1.91 14.66
C LEU A 464 -2.73 2.52 13.31
N ILE A 465 -2.83 1.73 12.24
CA ILE A 465 -3.29 2.22 10.92
C ILE A 465 -4.71 2.78 11.03
N ASP A 466 -5.62 2.08 11.70
CA ASP A 466 -7.00 2.52 11.89
C ASP A 466 -7.09 3.80 12.72
N SER A 467 -6.14 4.05 13.63
CA SER A 467 -6.09 5.30 14.40
C SER A 467 -5.79 6.55 13.54
N TRP A 468 -5.28 6.35 12.31
CA TRP A 468 -5.03 7.42 11.36
C TRP A 468 -6.32 7.91 10.72
N GLN A 469 -7.40 7.14 10.84
CA GLN A 469 -8.73 7.60 10.47
C GLN A 469 -9.06 8.83 11.32
N ASP A 470 -9.34 9.92 10.63
CA ASP A 470 -9.74 11.16 11.26
C ASP A 470 -11.27 11.26 11.30
N GLY A 471 -11.84 12.15 12.12
CA GLY A 471 -13.30 12.23 12.36
C GLY A 471 -14.16 12.57 11.13
N TYR A 472 -13.55 12.79 9.97
CA TYR A 472 -14.20 13.23 8.73
C TYR A 472 -15.12 12.15 8.14
N SER A 473 -16.28 12.57 7.63
CA SER A 473 -17.09 11.70 6.77
C SER A 473 -16.31 11.42 5.47
N ARG A 474 -15.92 10.15 5.27
CA ARG A 474 -15.08 9.67 4.17
C ARG A 474 -15.74 9.97 2.81
N LYS A 475 -15.10 10.77 1.95
CA LYS A 475 -15.09 10.57 0.47
C LYS A 475 -13.82 11.15 -0.19
N PRO A 476 -12.69 10.42 -0.21
CA PRO A 476 -11.48 10.81 -0.94
C PRO A 476 -11.77 11.22 -2.38
N PHE A 477 -11.39 12.44 -2.75
CA PHE A 477 -11.51 12.94 -4.13
C PHE A 477 -12.95 13.03 -4.66
N PHE A 478 -13.93 13.14 -3.77
CA PHE A 478 -15.31 13.41 -4.14
C PHE A 478 -15.46 14.78 -4.80
N VAL A 479 -16.15 14.80 -5.93
CA VAL A 479 -16.45 16.00 -6.71
C VAL A 479 -17.96 16.27 -6.60
N PRO A 480 -18.45 17.01 -5.59
CA PRO A 480 -19.89 17.15 -5.34
C PRO A 480 -20.66 17.70 -6.56
N ALA A 481 -21.95 17.34 -6.62
CA ALA A 481 -22.83 17.65 -7.75
C ALA A 481 -23.45 19.05 -7.69
N ASP A 482 -23.90 19.43 -6.51
CA ASP A 482 -24.32 20.74 -6.09
C ASP A 482 -23.24 21.34 -5.18
N ALA A 483 -22.98 22.63 -5.33
CA ALA A 483 -21.95 23.31 -4.56
C ALA A 483 -22.21 23.18 -3.04
N SER A 484 -21.11 23.06 -2.28
CA SER A 484 -21.04 22.83 -0.83
C SER A 484 -21.22 21.34 -0.46
N THR A 485 -20.18 20.57 -0.18
CA THR A 485 -19.33 20.77 1.00
C THR A 485 -18.33 19.61 1.12
N TRP A 486 -17.07 19.91 1.43
CA TRP A 486 -16.33 19.05 2.35
C TRP A 486 -16.77 19.48 3.75
N VAL A 487 -17.88 18.94 4.25
CA VAL A 487 -18.25 19.19 5.64
C VAL A 487 -17.27 18.35 6.45
N ARG A 488 -16.44 19.00 7.30
CA ARG A 488 -16.06 18.36 8.56
C ARG A 488 -17.35 17.78 9.13
N ALA A 489 -17.38 16.49 9.49
CA ALA A 489 -18.60 15.94 10.06
C ALA A 489 -19.08 16.89 11.18
N PRO A 490 -20.39 17.21 11.27
CA PRO A 490 -20.86 18.13 12.29
C PRO A 490 -20.34 17.67 13.67
N GLY A 491 -19.69 18.56 14.42
CA GLY A 491 -19.03 18.24 15.70
C GLY A 491 -17.50 18.06 15.68
N ILE A 492 -16.82 18.09 14.52
CA ILE A 492 -15.33 18.10 14.48
C ILE A 492 -14.81 19.54 14.63
N ASP A 493 -14.73 20.02 15.87
CA ASP A 493 -14.04 21.25 16.24
C ASP A 493 -12.61 20.98 16.73
N GLU A 494 -11.89 22.03 17.15
CA GLU A 494 -10.54 21.88 17.71
C GLU A 494 -10.53 21.11 19.05
N ASP A 495 -11.64 21.11 19.79
CA ASP A 495 -11.78 20.38 21.05
C ASP A 495 -11.86 18.87 20.79
N PHE A 496 -12.68 18.44 19.82
CA PHE A 496 -12.70 17.07 19.34
C PHE A 496 -11.32 16.62 18.82
N LEU A 497 -10.67 17.45 17.99
CA LEU A 497 -9.32 17.14 17.48
C LEU A 497 -8.30 17.04 18.63
N SER A 498 -8.44 17.84 19.68
CA SER A 498 -7.62 17.74 20.89
C SER A 498 -7.84 16.42 21.62
N LEU A 499 -9.10 16.01 21.82
CA LEU A 499 -9.44 14.71 22.42
C LEU A 499 -8.90 13.55 21.58
N LEU A 500 -9.05 13.62 20.26
CA LEU A 500 -8.55 12.61 19.35
C LEU A 500 -7.01 12.51 19.38
N ARG A 501 -6.30 13.64 19.41
CA ARG A 501 -4.84 13.66 19.63
C ARG A 501 -4.45 13.02 20.96
N GLN A 502 -5.17 13.35 22.05
CA GLN A 502 -4.90 12.73 23.36
C GLN A 502 -5.14 11.22 23.35
N TRP A 503 -6.20 10.75 22.68
CA TRP A 503 -6.47 9.33 22.50
C TRP A 503 -5.37 8.64 21.66
N ARG A 504 -4.95 9.22 20.53
CA ARG A 504 -3.85 8.71 19.70
C ARG A 504 -2.55 8.56 20.49
N ARG A 505 -2.21 9.54 21.33
CA ARG A 505 -1.05 9.44 22.24
C ARG A 505 -1.18 8.30 23.24
N LYS A 506 -2.37 8.12 23.84
CA LYS A 506 -2.62 7.00 24.75
C LYS A 506 -2.47 5.66 24.04
N LEU A 507 -3.03 5.53 22.83
CA LEU A 507 -2.89 4.33 22.00
C LEU A 507 -1.42 4.03 21.71
N PHE A 508 -0.68 5.02 21.20
CA PHE A 508 0.73 4.88 20.86
C PHE A 508 1.61 4.55 22.07
N ALA A 509 1.36 5.18 23.22
CA ALA A 509 2.05 4.86 24.46
C ALA A 509 1.80 3.40 24.89
N ASN A 510 0.57 2.89 24.73
CA ASN A 510 0.26 1.49 25.05
C ASN A 510 0.92 0.49 24.10
N ILE A 511 1.03 0.82 22.80
CA ILE A 511 1.85 0.04 21.86
C ILE A 511 3.31 0.05 22.33
N GLY A 512 3.83 1.23 22.70
CA GLY A 512 5.18 1.41 23.24
C GLY A 512 5.45 0.59 24.51
N ILE A 513 4.50 0.48 25.43
CA ILE A 513 4.61 -0.36 26.63
C ILE A 513 4.69 -1.84 26.24
N GLY A 514 3.82 -2.31 25.34
CA GLY A 514 3.87 -3.68 24.83
C GLY A 514 5.24 -4.00 24.21
N LEU A 515 5.75 -3.09 23.37
CA LEU A 515 7.07 -3.19 22.77
C LEU A 515 8.20 -3.19 23.80
N LEU A 516 8.14 -2.33 24.81
CA LEU A 516 9.13 -2.26 25.88
C LEU A 516 9.23 -3.59 26.61
N PHE A 517 8.10 -4.21 26.96
CA PHE A 517 8.11 -5.54 27.58
C PHE A 517 8.65 -6.64 26.66
N LEU A 518 8.42 -6.58 25.33
CA LEU A 518 9.08 -7.51 24.39
C LEU A 518 10.59 -7.29 24.34
N ILE A 519 11.03 -6.04 24.36
CA ILE A 519 12.45 -5.69 24.40
C ILE A 519 13.08 -6.25 25.68
N ILE A 520 12.48 -6.02 26.84
CA ILE A 520 12.94 -6.56 28.14
C ILE A 520 12.94 -8.10 28.09
N ALA A 521 11.88 -8.72 27.59
CA ALA A 521 11.79 -10.16 27.47
C ALA A 521 12.94 -10.75 26.65
N MET A 522 13.22 -10.13 25.51
CA MET A 522 14.23 -10.61 24.58
C MET A 522 15.65 -10.39 25.12
N PHE A 523 15.97 -9.20 25.63
CA PHE A 523 17.28 -8.94 26.24
C PHE A 523 17.49 -9.77 27.52
N GLY A 524 16.44 -9.96 28.32
CA GLY A 524 16.46 -10.84 29.50
C GLY A 524 16.72 -12.30 29.14
N LEU A 525 16.06 -12.80 28.09
CA LEU A 525 16.27 -14.17 27.60
C LEU A 525 17.71 -14.38 27.10
N MET A 526 18.29 -13.39 26.44
CA MET A 526 19.69 -13.45 26.01
C MET A 526 20.66 -13.41 27.17
N ALA A 527 20.41 -12.54 28.14
CA ALA A 527 21.29 -12.34 29.28
C ALA A 527 21.24 -13.53 30.25
N SER A 528 20.20 -14.36 30.20
CA SER A 528 20.01 -15.45 31.17
C SER A 528 21.14 -16.46 31.16
N VAL A 529 21.59 -16.92 29.98
CA VAL A 529 22.68 -17.90 29.87
C VAL A 529 24.01 -17.31 30.37
N PRO A 530 24.50 -16.14 29.88
CA PRO A 530 25.72 -15.52 30.41
C PRO A 530 25.65 -15.24 31.92
N ILE A 531 24.54 -14.70 32.41
CA ILE A 531 24.35 -14.43 33.85
C ILE A 531 24.33 -15.74 34.64
N GLY A 532 23.74 -16.81 34.08
CA GLY A 532 23.76 -18.14 34.67
C GLY A 532 25.15 -18.74 34.79
N LEU A 533 25.99 -18.56 33.77
CA LEU A 533 27.37 -19.03 33.75
C LEU A 533 28.24 -18.29 34.77
N VAL A 534 28.02 -16.99 34.96
CA VAL A 534 28.83 -16.15 35.88
C VAL A 534 28.31 -16.19 37.32
N SER A 535 27.00 -16.18 37.51
CA SER A 535 26.34 -15.97 38.82
C SER A 535 25.54 -17.19 39.29
N GLY A 536 25.62 -18.31 38.58
CA GLY A 536 25.03 -19.59 38.96
C GLY A 536 23.55 -19.75 38.59
N TRP A 537 23.03 -20.95 38.89
CA TRP A 537 21.71 -21.41 38.47
C TRP A 537 20.54 -20.56 38.99
N ALA A 538 20.66 -19.98 40.19
CA ALA A 538 19.62 -19.10 40.73
C ALA A 538 19.44 -17.83 39.89
N ALA A 539 20.55 -17.22 39.46
CA ALA A 539 20.53 -16.02 38.63
C ALA A 539 20.01 -16.31 37.21
N PHE A 540 20.37 -17.47 36.64
CA PHE A 540 19.76 -17.98 35.40
C PHE A 540 18.23 -18.07 35.52
N LYS A 541 17.71 -18.73 36.56
CA LYS A 541 16.26 -18.86 36.75
C LYS A 541 15.58 -17.50 36.89
N ALA A 542 16.14 -16.61 37.71
CA ALA A 542 15.55 -15.29 37.95
C ALA A 542 15.43 -14.48 36.64
N THR A 543 16.50 -14.44 35.85
CA THR A 543 16.52 -13.73 34.56
C THR A 543 15.59 -14.37 33.53
N LEU A 544 15.53 -15.71 33.48
CA LEU A 544 14.59 -16.42 32.63
C LEU A 544 13.13 -16.15 33.02
N ILE A 545 12.82 -16.13 34.32
CA ILE A 545 11.48 -15.80 34.84
C ILE A 545 11.09 -14.37 34.44
N VAL A 546 11.99 -13.40 34.62
CA VAL A 546 11.75 -12.02 34.18
C VAL A 546 11.50 -11.96 32.67
N ALA A 547 12.27 -12.71 31.88
CA ALA A 547 12.13 -12.73 30.44
C ALA A 547 10.77 -13.28 29.98
N VAL A 548 10.39 -14.45 30.49
CA VAL A 548 9.11 -15.11 30.17
C VAL A 548 7.93 -14.31 30.69
N SER A 549 8.02 -13.76 31.90
CA SER A 549 6.97 -12.91 32.47
C SER A 549 6.77 -11.64 31.66
N SER A 550 7.87 -10.97 31.26
CA SER A 550 7.80 -9.77 30.41
C SER A 550 7.18 -10.10 29.05
N TRP A 551 7.50 -11.25 28.46
CA TRP A 551 6.88 -11.69 27.21
C TRP A 551 5.37 -11.90 27.38
N GLY A 552 4.96 -12.64 28.41
CA GLY A 552 3.54 -12.87 28.73
C GLY A 552 2.79 -11.57 29.01
N ILE A 553 3.38 -10.65 29.78
CA ILE A 553 2.81 -9.31 30.03
C ILE A 553 2.64 -8.56 28.72
N SER A 554 3.63 -8.56 27.83
CA SER A 554 3.52 -7.88 26.54
C SER A 554 2.35 -8.41 25.72
N LEU A 555 2.23 -9.74 25.58
CA LEU A 555 1.14 -10.34 24.82
C LEU A 555 -0.21 -10.06 25.45
N ALA A 556 -0.33 -10.18 26.78
CA ALA A 556 -1.56 -9.83 27.49
C ALA A 556 -1.91 -8.35 27.33
N TRP A 557 -0.91 -7.45 27.32
CA TRP A 557 -1.09 -6.03 27.11
C TRP A 557 -1.64 -5.73 25.72
N MET A 558 -1.04 -6.31 24.69
CA MET A 558 -1.51 -6.16 23.30
C MET A 558 -2.88 -6.83 23.10
N GLN A 559 -3.13 -7.96 23.74
CA GLN A 559 -4.39 -8.70 23.60
C GLN A 559 -5.58 -8.02 24.27
N PHE A 560 -5.39 -7.56 25.51
CA PHE A 560 -6.52 -7.15 26.36
C PHE A 560 -6.55 -5.64 26.58
N ARG A 561 -5.40 -5.00 26.79
CA ARG A 561 -5.36 -3.57 27.10
C ARG A 561 -5.48 -2.71 25.84
N LEU A 562 -4.76 -3.07 24.78
CA LEU A 562 -4.72 -2.26 23.56
C LEU A 562 -6.10 -2.11 22.88
N PRO A 563 -6.91 -3.17 22.71
CA PRO A 563 -8.25 -3.03 22.12
C PRO A 563 -9.20 -2.21 23.01
N VAL A 564 -9.05 -2.27 24.34
CA VAL A 564 -9.83 -1.44 25.26
C VAL A 564 -9.49 0.04 25.08
N VAL A 565 -8.20 0.38 25.00
CA VAL A 565 -7.76 1.76 24.72
C VAL A 565 -8.25 2.22 23.35
N PHE A 566 -8.18 1.35 22.34
CA PHE A 566 -8.68 1.65 21.00
C PHE A 566 -10.18 1.94 20.99
N LYS A 567 -11.00 1.13 21.69
CA LYS A 567 -12.45 1.34 21.83
C LYS A 567 -12.83 2.62 22.59
N MET A 568 -11.91 3.21 23.35
CA MET A 568 -12.10 4.54 23.99
C MET A 568 -11.84 5.69 23.01
N ARG A 569 -11.84 5.42 21.70
CA ARG A 569 -11.75 6.45 20.68
C ARG A 569 -12.91 7.44 20.89
N PRO A 570 -12.65 8.75 20.85
CA PRO A 570 -13.74 9.73 20.81
C PRO A 570 -14.61 9.46 19.58
N ASP A 571 -15.85 9.05 19.81
CA ASP A 571 -16.82 8.80 18.75
C ASP A 571 -17.66 10.05 18.51
N ASN A 572 -17.99 10.29 17.23
CA ASN A 572 -18.83 11.42 16.85
C ASN A 572 -20.26 11.31 17.41
N GLU A 573 -20.74 10.11 17.79
CA GLU A 573 -22.12 9.89 18.24
C GLU A 573 -22.41 10.38 19.67
N ASP A 574 -21.45 10.30 20.59
CA ASP A 574 -21.63 10.71 22.00
C ASP A 574 -21.85 12.23 22.18
N PHE A 575 -21.43 13.05 21.21
CA PHE A 575 -21.70 14.48 21.20
C PHE A 575 -23.15 14.82 20.79
N PHE A 576 -23.85 13.90 20.10
CA PHE A 576 -25.24 14.09 19.65
C PHE A 576 -26.29 13.67 20.67
N SER A 577 -25.95 12.94 21.74
CA SER A 577 -26.91 12.69 22.84
C SER A 577 -27.11 13.92 23.73
N ALA A 578 -26.23 14.92 23.65
CA ALA A 578 -26.38 16.20 24.32
C ALA A 578 -27.17 17.24 23.49
N TYR A 579 -27.45 16.94 22.21
CA TYR A 579 -28.12 17.83 21.25
C TYR A 579 -29.33 17.19 20.55
N ARG A 580 -29.76 15.99 20.97
CA ARG A 580 -31.10 15.44 20.75
C ARG A 580 -31.88 15.54 22.06
#